data_AF-A0A2R6BD65-F1
#
_entry.id   AF-A0A2R6BD65-F1
#
_cell.length_a   1.000
_cell.length_b   1.000
_cell.length_c   1.000
_cell.angle_alpha   90.00
_cell.angle_beta   90.00
_cell.angle_gamma   90.00
#
_symmetry.space_group_name_H-M   'P 1'
#
loop_
_entity.id
_entity.type
_entity.pdbx_description
1 polymer ?
#
loop_
_entity_poly.entity_id
_entity_poly.type
_entity_poly.pdbx_seq_one_letter_code
_entity_poly.pdbx_strand_id
1 'polypeptide(L)'
;EKLWLEVKSLREGQEKLWIEVRSLRENQEKLWLKQRKMSKDLHDALTALQRTTLTEEEEASEVVAHRLRREFGIELQISPLHVDSKEVDLYASKDDFCVIGEATTRLGKRLVIELDEKVEYIMRKKPELLKPRYVKVIYTIVALGEAIEEAKQRGIWVLTWKEELTPITVHTAPNKK
;
A
#
# COMPACT_ATOMS: atom_id res chain seq x y z
N GLU A 1 -11.99 6.09 -73.34
CA GLU A 1 -13.01 5.23 -72.72
C GLU A 1 -12.48 4.47 -71.49
N LYS A 2 -11.38 3.71 -71.58
CA LYS A 2 -10.80 2.94 -70.44
C LYS A 2 -10.49 3.77 -69.18
N LEU A 3 -9.83 4.92 -69.32
CA LEU A 3 -9.51 5.80 -68.18
C LEU A 3 -10.74 6.32 -67.44
N TRP A 4 -11.85 6.55 -68.15
CA TRP A 4 -13.08 7.02 -67.52
C TRP A 4 -13.73 5.93 -66.66
N LEU A 5 -13.68 4.67 -67.11
CA LEU A 5 -14.16 3.52 -66.34
C LEU A 5 -13.31 3.28 -65.08
N GLU A 6 -11.98 3.44 -65.17
CA GLU A 6 -11.08 3.36 -64.02
C GLU A 6 -11.35 4.48 -63.00
N VAL A 7 -11.51 5.73 -63.45
CA VAL A 7 -11.84 6.86 -62.57
C VAL A 7 -13.20 6.65 -61.90
N LYS A 8 -14.19 6.11 -62.61
CA LYS A 8 -15.50 5.79 -62.04
C LYS A 8 -15.40 4.71 -60.96
N SER A 9 -14.69 3.62 -61.24
CA SER A 9 -14.45 2.53 -60.28
C SER A 9 -13.72 3.01 -59.02
N LEU A 10 -12.71 3.88 -59.17
CA LEU A 10 -12.01 4.49 -58.04
C LEU A 10 -12.92 5.36 -57.16
N ARG A 11 -13.83 6.14 -57.77
CA ARG A 11 -14.81 6.93 -57.00
C ARG A 11 -15.77 6.04 -56.22
N GLU A 12 -16.25 4.96 -56.82
CA GLU A 12 -17.11 3.98 -56.14
C GLU A 12 -16.37 3.29 -54.98
N GLY A 13 -15.09 2.98 -55.14
CA GLY A 13 -14.23 2.47 -54.07
C GLY A 13 -14.01 3.47 -52.94
N GLN A 14 -13.78 4.74 -53.26
CA GLN A 14 -13.64 5.82 -52.28
C GLN A 14 -14.93 6.04 -51.48
N GLU A 15 -16.10 5.99 -52.12
CA GLU A 15 -17.38 6.14 -51.42
C GLU A 15 -17.61 5.01 -50.41
N LYS A 16 -17.31 3.76 -50.78
CA LYS A 16 -17.38 2.61 -49.86
C LYS A 16 -16.44 2.78 -48.67
N LEU A 17 -15.19 3.20 -48.90
CA LEU A 17 -14.23 3.48 -47.83
C LEU A 17 -14.71 4.59 -46.89
N TRP A 18 -15.36 5.64 -47.42
CA TRP A 18 -15.92 6.71 -46.59
C TRP A 18 -17.03 6.21 -45.67
N ILE A 19 -17.88 5.30 -46.15
CA ILE A 19 -18.93 4.67 -45.34
C ILE A 19 -18.30 3.81 -44.23
N GLU A 20 -17.27 3.01 -44.54
CA GLU A 20 -16.58 2.20 -43.55
C GLU A 20 -15.86 3.05 -42.49
N VAL A 21 -15.14 4.09 -42.89
CA VAL A 21 -14.47 5.02 -41.94
C VAL A 21 -15.48 5.72 -41.04
N ARG A 22 -16.65 6.12 -41.56
CA ARG A 22 -17.72 6.70 -40.75
C ARG A 22 -18.23 5.71 -39.70
N SER A 23 -18.53 4.47 -40.11
CA SER A 23 -18.96 3.40 -39.21
C SER A 23 -17.91 3.10 -38.13
N LEU A 24 -16.62 3.07 -38.50
CA LEU A 24 -15.53 2.87 -37.55
C LEU A 24 -15.46 4.01 -36.52
N ARG A 25 -15.62 5.27 -36.93
CA ARG A 25 -15.63 6.42 -36.02
C ARG A 25 -16.79 6.35 -35.03
N GLU A 26 -17.99 6.02 -35.50
CA GLU A 26 -19.17 5.85 -34.64
C GLU A 26 -18.98 4.72 -33.63
N ASN A 27 -18.38 3.60 -34.05
CA ASN A 27 -18.08 2.49 -33.15
C ASN A 27 -16.99 2.82 -32.13
N GLN A 28 -15.95 3.57 -32.54
CA GLN A 28 -14.92 4.07 -31.62
C GLN A 28 -15.54 4.99 -30.56
N GLU A 29 -16.42 5.90 -30.93
CA GLU A 29 -17.09 6.79 -29.97
C GLU A 29 -17.93 6.01 -28.94
N LYS A 30 -18.67 4.98 -29.40
CA LYS A 30 -19.41 4.07 -28.50
C LYS A 30 -18.47 3.31 -27.56
N LEU A 31 -17.31 2.87 -28.04
CA LEU A 31 -16.30 2.21 -27.21
C LEU A 31 -15.73 3.15 -26.15
N TRP A 32 -15.42 4.40 -26.52
CA TRP A 32 -14.96 5.42 -25.58
C TRP A 32 -15.97 5.69 -24.46
N LEU A 33 -17.25 5.80 -24.81
CA LEU A 33 -18.32 5.97 -23.82
C LEU A 33 -18.42 4.78 -22.86
N LYS A 34 -18.34 3.55 -23.38
CA LYS A 34 -18.33 2.34 -22.55
C LYS A 34 -17.10 2.27 -21.65
N GLN A 35 -15.92 2.58 -22.18
CA GLN A 35 -14.67 2.60 -21.41
C GLN A 35 -14.74 3.60 -20.26
N ARG A 36 -15.21 4.83 -20.52
CA ARG A 36 -15.36 5.85 -19.49
C ARG A 36 -16.36 5.44 -18.41
N LYS A 37 -17.47 4.80 -18.79
CA LYS A 37 -18.43 4.26 -17.83
C LYS A 37 -17.81 3.17 -16.97
N MET A 38 -17.12 2.20 -17.58
CA MET A 38 -16.42 1.13 -16.84
C MET A 38 -15.39 1.68 -15.86
N SER A 39 -14.59 2.68 -16.25
CA SER A 39 -13.63 3.31 -15.34
C SER A 39 -14.30 3.96 -14.14
N LYS A 40 -15.47 4.59 -14.33
CA LYS A 40 -16.24 5.17 -13.23
C LYS A 40 -16.82 4.08 -12.33
N ASP A 41 -17.46 3.07 -12.90
CA ASP A 41 -18.06 1.96 -12.15
C ASP A 41 -16.98 1.23 -11.32
N LEU A 42 -15.77 1.07 -11.86
CA LEU A 42 -14.62 0.50 -11.13
C LEU A 42 -14.18 1.39 -9.96
N HIS A 43 -14.10 2.71 -10.16
CA HIS A 43 -13.75 3.63 -9.09
C HIS A 43 -14.79 3.63 -7.95
N ASP A 44 -16.07 3.63 -8.31
CA ASP A 44 -17.17 3.57 -7.34
C ASP A 44 -17.14 2.25 -6.56
N ALA A 45 -16.86 1.12 -7.23
CA ALA A 45 -16.71 -0.18 -6.59
C ALA A 45 -15.51 -0.25 -5.62
N LEU A 46 -14.35 0.29 -6.01
CA LEU A 46 -13.18 0.38 -5.14
C LEU A 46 -13.48 1.23 -3.90
N THR A 47 -14.17 2.37 -4.08
CA THR A 47 -14.55 3.25 -2.96
C THR A 47 -15.53 2.57 -2.01
N ALA A 48 -16.51 1.83 -2.54
CA ALA A 48 -17.45 1.08 -1.73
C ALA A 48 -16.74 -0.01 -0.91
N LEU A 49 -15.83 -0.76 -1.53
CA LEU A 49 -15.01 -1.78 -0.85
C LEU A 49 -14.17 -1.18 0.28
N GLN A 50 -13.56 -0.01 0.05
CA GLN A 50 -12.78 0.70 1.09
C GLN A 50 -13.65 1.17 2.27
N ARG A 51 -14.92 1.53 2.04
CA ARG A 51 -15.82 1.96 3.13
C ARG A 51 -16.37 0.80 3.95
N THR A 52 -16.48 -0.39 3.36
CA THR A 52 -17.04 -1.58 4.03
C THR A 52 -15.98 -2.48 4.64
N THR A 53 -14.74 -2.38 4.17
CA THR A 53 -13.62 -3.18 4.61
C THR A 53 -12.64 -2.27 5.32
N LEU A 54 -12.44 -2.48 6.62
CA LEU A 54 -11.34 -1.85 7.35
C LEU A 54 -10.04 -2.18 6.62
N THR A 55 -9.20 -1.18 6.30
CA THR A 55 -7.93 -1.48 5.65
C THR A 55 -7.04 -2.30 6.60
N GLU A 56 -6.09 -3.05 6.05
CA GLU A 56 -5.12 -3.80 6.87
C GLU A 56 -4.38 -2.87 7.84
N GLU A 57 -4.11 -1.64 7.43
CA GLU A 57 -3.48 -0.58 8.23
C GLU A 57 -4.39 -0.05 9.35
N GLU A 58 -5.68 0.13 9.07
CA GLU A 58 -6.67 0.55 10.06
C GLU A 58 -6.87 -0.53 11.13
N GLU A 59 -6.97 -1.82 10.74
CA GLU A 59 -7.03 -2.94 11.68
C GLU A 59 -5.75 -3.03 12.50
N ALA A 60 -4.60 -2.96 11.84
CA ALA A 60 -3.31 -2.96 12.49
C ALA A 60 -3.18 -1.82 13.50
N SER A 61 -3.59 -0.61 13.12
CA SER A 61 -3.57 0.59 13.97
C SER A 61 -4.39 0.37 15.24
N GLU A 62 -5.62 -0.13 15.11
CA GLU A 62 -6.50 -0.39 16.25
C GLU A 62 -5.92 -1.46 17.19
N VAL A 63 -5.50 -2.60 16.63
CA VAL A 63 -4.95 -3.73 17.40
C VAL A 63 -3.66 -3.33 18.11
N VAL A 64 -2.72 -2.69 17.40
CA VAL A 64 -1.42 -2.26 17.95
C VAL A 64 -1.63 -1.19 19.02
N ALA A 65 -2.45 -0.17 18.75
CA ALA A 65 -2.72 0.88 19.74
C ALA A 65 -3.39 0.33 21.00
N HIS A 66 -4.34 -0.60 20.87
CA HIS A 66 -5.00 -1.24 22.00
C HIS A 66 -4.00 -2.04 22.86
N ARG A 67 -3.13 -2.84 22.21
CA ARG A 67 -2.10 -3.63 22.89
C ARG A 67 -1.09 -2.74 23.61
N LEU A 68 -0.57 -1.70 22.95
CA LEU A 68 0.37 -0.76 23.56
C LEU A 68 -0.26 0.01 24.73
N ARG A 69 -1.53 0.37 24.64
CA ARG A 69 -2.28 0.96 25.76
C ARG A 69 -2.37 0.01 26.94
N ARG A 70 -2.63 -1.27 26.71
CA ARG A 70 -2.71 -2.29 27.76
C ARG A 70 -1.36 -2.57 28.43
N GLU A 71 -0.30 -2.72 27.64
CA GLU A 71 1.03 -3.09 28.13
C GLU A 71 1.80 -1.91 28.74
N PHE A 72 1.64 -0.69 28.21
CA PHE A 72 2.41 0.47 28.64
C PHE A 72 1.58 1.65 29.16
N GLY A 73 0.25 1.60 29.08
CA GLY A 73 -0.61 2.73 29.44
C GLY A 73 -0.52 3.92 28.47
N ILE A 74 0.03 3.71 27.26
CA ILE A 74 0.27 4.78 26.28
C ILE A 74 -0.84 4.79 25.23
N GLU A 75 -1.60 5.87 25.18
CA GLU A 75 -2.53 6.12 24.07
C GLU A 75 -1.81 6.77 22.89
N LEU A 76 -1.84 6.08 21.74
CA LEU A 76 -1.21 6.51 20.49
C LEU A 76 -2.27 6.57 19.38
N GLN A 77 -2.15 7.57 18.51
CA GLN A 77 -2.84 7.61 17.22
C GLN A 77 -1.84 7.18 16.15
N ILE A 78 -2.04 6.00 15.58
CA ILE A 78 -1.14 5.40 14.60
C ILE A 78 -1.61 5.77 13.18
N SER A 79 -0.68 6.27 12.38
CA SER A 79 -0.88 6.67 10.99
C SER A 79 0.36 6.37 10.15
N PRO A 80 0.24 6.33 8.81
CA PRO A 80 1.39 6.18 7.93
C PRO A 80 2.42 7.31 8.10
N LEU A 81 3.70 6.99 7.96
CA LEU A 81 4.80 7.96 7.96
C LEU A 81 5.60 7.87 6.67
N HIS A 82 5.72 9.01 6.01
CA HIS A 82 6.53 9.16 4.79
C HIS A 82 7.83 9.91 5.08
N VAL A 83 8.96 9.28 4.75
CA VAL A 83 10.30 9.85 4.85
C VAL A 83 11.02 9.71 3.52
N ASP A 84 11.18 10.83 2.81
CA ASP A 84 11.79 10.91 1.48
C ASP A 84 11.05 10.01 0.47
N SER A 85 11.63 8.88 0.07
CA SER A 85 11.00 7.88 -0.82
C SER A 85 10.60 6.59 -0.10
N LYS A 86 10.67 6.58 1.24
CA LYS A 86 10.32 5.44 2.09
C LYS A 86 9.03 5.74 2.85
N GLU A 87 8.18 4.74 2.95
CA GLU A 87 6.94 4.76 3.73
C GLU A 87 6.95 3.60 4.71
N VAL A 88 6.40 3.84 5.90
CA VAL A 88 6.05 2.82 6.89
C VAL A 88 4.56 2.97 7.21
N ASP A 89 3.84 1.86 7.23
CA ASP A 89 2.38 1.85 7.35
C ASP A 89 1.93 2.32 8.75
N LEU A 90 2.70 1.99 9.78
CA LEU A 90 2.36 2.23 11.18
C LEU A 90 3.41 3.12 11.83
N TYR A 91 3.03 4.34 12.19
CA TYR A 91 3.86 5.21 13.00
C TYR A 91 3.02 6.01 14.01
N ALA A 92 3.55 6.12 15.23
CA ALA A 92 3.08 7.10 16.20
C ALA A 92 4.22 7.45 17.16
N SER A 93 4.17 8.65 17.72
CA SER A 93 5.09 9.04 18.79
C SER A 93 4.37 9.82 19.88
N LYS A 94 4.81 9.63 21.13
CA LYS A 94 4.35 10.38 22.30
C LYS A 94 5.49 10.43 23.30
N ASP A 95 5.78 11.64 23.80
CA ASP A 95 6.87 11.89 24.75
C ASP A 95 8.22 11.31 24.25
N ASP A 96 8.79 10.36 24.99
CA ASP A 96 10.04 9.66 24.70
C ASP A 96 9.85 8.31 23.99
N PHE A 97 8.62 7.97 23.59
CA PHE A 97 8.25 6.69 22.99
C PHE A 97 7.73 6.83 21.56
N CYS A 98 8.12 5.91 20.66
CA CYS A 98 7.45 5.75 19.37
C CYS A 98 7.26 4.29 18.97
N VAL A 99 6.27 4.06 18.11
CA VAL A 99 6.06 2.79 17.40
C VAL A 99 6.29 3.03 15.91
N ILE A 100 6.93 2.06 15.25
CA ILE A 100 7.19 2.08 13.82
C ILE A 100 7.02 0.67 13.24
N GLY A 101 6.33 0.52 12.12
CA GLY A 101 5.99 -0.80 11.63
C GLY A 101 5.27 -0.87 10.29
N GLU A 102 4.97 -2.11 9.89
CA GLU A 102 4.23 -2.45 8.66
C GLU A 102 2.95 -3.22 8.98
N ALA A 103 1.98 -3.14 8.08
CA ALA A 103 0.78 -3.97 8.06
C ALA A 103 0.78 -4.82 6.79
N THR A 104 0.57 -6.13 6.91
CA THR A 104 0.54 -7.01 5.73
C THR A 104 -0.36 -8.23 5.91
N THR A 105 -1.05 -8.66 4.87
CA THR A 105 -1.72 -9.97 4.89
C THR A 105 -0.76 -11.14 5.12
N ARG A 106 0.42 -11.13 4.50
CA ARG A 106 1.37 -12.26 4.51
C ARG A 106 2.79 -11.81 4.80
N LEU A 107 3.27 -12.15 5.99
CA LEU A 107 4.63 -11.86 6.40
C LEU A 107 5.64 -12.91 5.89
N GLY A 108 6.50 -12.48 4.98
CA GLY A 108 7.70 -13.21 4.54
C GLY A 108 8.99 -12.58 5.11
N LYS A 109 10.09 -13.36 5.11
CA LYS A 109 11.38 -12.95 5.67
C LYS A 109 11.90 -11.61 5.11
N ARG A 110 11.68 -11.36 3.81
CA ARG A 110 12.12 -10.12 3.14
C ARG A 110 11.53 -8.86 3.78
N LEU A 111 10.24 -8.87 4.13
CA LEU A 111 9.57 -7.68 4.69
C LEU A 111 10.07 -7.38 6.11
N VAL A 112 10.41 -8.41 6.88
CA VAL A 112 11.04 -8.26 8.20
C VAL A 112 12.38 -7.51 8.09
N ILE A 113 13.21 -7.90 7.11
CA ILE A 113 14.49 -7.25 6.85
C ILE A 113 14.27 -5.82 6.35
N GLU A 114 13.32 -5.62 5.44
CA GLU A 114 13.01 -4.31 4.87
C GLU A 114 12.55 -3.30 5.92
N LEU A 115 11.67 -3.69 6.86
CA LEU A 115 11.28 -2.82 7.96
C LEU A 115 12.50 -2.40 8.79
N ASP A 116 13.39 -3.34 9.10
CA ASP A 116 14.60 -3.05 9.88
C ASP A 116 15.51 -2.04 9.17
N GLU A 117 15.71 -2.23 7.86
CA GLU A 117 16.47 -1.31 7.00
C GLU A 117 15.80 0.09 6.92
N LYS A 118 14.47 0.16 6.84
CA LYS A 118 13.71 1.42 6.88
C LYS A 118 13.91 2.15 8.21
N VAL A 119 13.84 1.42 9.33
CA VAL A 119 14.06 2.00 10.66
C VAL A 119 15.50 2.53 10.80
N GLU A 120 16.51 1.78 10.36
CA GLU A 120 17.90 2.26 10.35
C GLU A 120 18.09 3.48 9.44
N TYR A 121 17.41 3.52 8.29
CA TYR A 121 17.44 4.66 7.39
C TYR A 121 16.86 5.91 8.08
N ILE A 122 15.69 5.79 8.70
CA ILE A 122 15.04 6.87 9.44
C ILE A 122 15.93 7.32 10.60
N MET A 123 16.53 6.39 11.35
CA MET A 123 17.48 6.72 12.43
C MET A 123 18.65 7.56 11.92
N ARG A 124 19.18 7.28 10.73
CA ARG A 124 20.32 8.01 10.15
C ARG A 124 19.92 9.36 9.54
N LYS A 125 18.75 9.44 8.90
CA LYS A 125 18.34 10.61 8.10
C LYS A 125 17.45 11.59 8.86
N LYS A 126 16.53 11.06 9.68
CA LYS A 126 15.56 11.81 10.49
C LYS A 126 15.49 11.25 11.92
N PRO A 127 16.61 11.30 12.68
CA PRO A 127 16.68 10.76 14.03
C PRO A 127 15.65 11.36 14.99
N GLU A 128 15.12 12.56 14.73
CA GLU A 128 14.06 13.19 15.50
C GLU A 128 12.72 12.44 15.49
N LEU A 129 12.49 11.62 14.45
CA LEU A 129 11.31 10.77 14.32
C LEU A 129 11.43 9.48 15.14
N LEU A 130 12.65 9.01 15.38
CA LEU A 130 12.90 7.84 16.22
C LEU A 130 13.16 8.31 17.65
N LYS A 131 12.14 8.16 18.51
CA LYS A 131 12.23 8.55 19.92
C LYS A 131 13.25 7.68 20.68
N PRO A 132 13.74 8.13 21.85
CA PRO A 132 14.72 7.38 22.64
C PRO A 132 14.31 5.94 22.91
N ARG A 133 13.01 5.68 23.13
CA ARG A 133 12.44 4.35 23.25
C ARG A 133 11.55 4.08 22.06
N TYR A 134 11.73 2.95 21.40
CA TYR A 134 10.88 2.62 20.26
C TYR A 134 10.58 1.13 20.13
N VAL A 135 9.43 0.82 19.53
CA VAL A 135 9.02 -0.55 19.20
C VAL A 135 8.93 -0.68 17.68
N LYS A 136 9.58 -1.72 17.15
CA LYS A 136 9.39 -2.16 15.77
C LYS A 136 8.25 -3.17 15.74
N VAL A 137 7.22 -2.94 14.92
CA VAL A 137 6.02 -3.79 14.88
C VAL A 137 5.70 -4.26 13.46
N ILE A 138 5.20 -5.48 13.32
CA ILE A 138 4.56 -5.96 12.09
C ILE A 138 3.22 -6.58 12.46
N TYR A 139 2.14 -5.98 11.98
CA TYR A 139 0.83 -6.60 12.03
C TYR A 139 0.65 -7.50 10.81
N THR A 140 0.19 -8.74 11.02
CA THR A 140 -0.06 -9.67 9.91
C THR A 140 -1.23 -10.60 10.13
N ILE A 141 -1.85 -11.09 9.05
CA ILE A 141 -2.84 -12.17 9.13
C ILE A 141 -2.14 -13.53 9.17
N VAL A 142 -1.16 -13.76 8.30
CA VAL A 142 -0.39 -15.02 8.23
C VAL A 142 1.11 -14.74 8.19
N ALA A 143 1.89 -15.38 9.07
CA ALA A 143 3.34 -15.31 9.06
C ALA A 143 3.99 -16.66 8.70
N LEU A 144 5.00 -16.64 7.83
CA LEU A 144 5.83 -17.81 7.55
C LEU A 144 6.83 -18.04 8.70
N GLY A 145 7.15 -19.31 8.99
CA GLY A 145 8.04 -19.66 10.12
C GLY A 145 9.40 -18.95 10.09
N GLU A 146 10.04 -18.90 8.91
CA GLU A 146 11.31 -18.17 8.70
C GLU A 146 11.21 -16.67 9.01
N ALA A 147 10.03 -16.06 8.81
CA ALA A 147 9.81 -14.66 9.09
C ALA A 147 9.64 -14.40 10.59
N ILE A 148 8.98 -15.33 11.31
CA ILE A 148 8.87 -15.28 12.77
C ILE A 148 10.27 -15.40 13.40
N GLU A 149 11.10 -16.33 12.91
CA GLU A 149 12.48 -16.51 13.39
C GLU A 149 13.34 -15.27 13.14
N GLU A 150 13.31 -14.72 11.92
CA GLU A 150 14.05 -13.49 11.59
C GLU A 150 13.56 -12.30 12.44
N ALA A 151 12.24 -12.18 12.66
CA ALA A 151 11.69 -11.10 13.46
C ALA A 151 12.14 -11.19 14.92
N LYS A 152 12.19 -12.40 15.50
CA LYS A 152 12.73 -12.62 16.85
C LYS A 152 14.19 -12.18 16.94
N GLN A 153 15.02 -12.53 15.95
CA GLN A 153 16.44 -12.16 15.91
C GLN A 153 16.65 -10.65 15.87
N ARG A 154 15.76 -9.92 15.17
CA ARG A 154 15.82 -8.45 15.05
C ARG A 154 15.06 -7.70 16.14
N GLY A 155 14.41 -8.40 17.07
CA GLY A 155 13.55 -7.79 18.09
C GLY A 155 12.36 -7.05 17.48
N ILE A 156 11.76 -7.59 16.42
CA ILE A 156 10.55 -7.05 15.80
C ILE A 156 9.35 -7.77 16.41
N TRP A 157 8.41 -6.99 16.93
CA TRP A 157 7.16 -7.48 17.49
C TRP A 157 6.18 -7.82 16.37
N VAL A 158 5.80 -9.08 16.26
CA VAL A 158 4.88 -9.58 15.25
C VAL A 158 3.62 -10.04 15.95
N LEU A 159 2.48 -9.56 15.48
CA LEU A 159 1.18 -9.91 16.03
C LEU A 159 0.12 -10.03 14.95
N THR A 160 -0.92 -10.77 15.31
CA THR A 160 -2.19 -10.84 14.60
C THR A 160 -3.26 -10.21 15.49
N TRP A 161 -4.51 -10.10 15.01
CA TRP A 161 -5.64 -9.71 15.86
C TRP A 161 -5.82 -10.65 17.06
N LYS A 162 -5.45 -11.93 16.92
CA LYS A 162 -5.69 -12.98 17.92
C LYS A 162 -4.57 -13.09 18.95
N GLU A 163 -3.33 -13.13 18.48
CA GLU A 163 -2.17 -13.48 19.30
C GLU A 163 -0.88 -12.79 18.85
N GLU A 164 0.09 -12.78 19.76
CA GLU A 164 1.45 -12.30 19.52
C GLU A 164 2.32 -13.47 19.07
N LEU A 165 2.96 -13.34 17.91
CA LEU A 165 3.81 -14.37 17.31
C LEU A 165 5.28 -14.23 17.76
N THR A 166 5.67 -13.01 18.14
CA THR A 166 6.95 -12.70 18.78
C THR A 166 6.72 -11.78 19.98
N PRO A 167 7.63 -11.75 20.97
CA PRO A 167 7.46 -10.86 22.13
C PRO A 167 7.69 -9.39 21.77
N ILE A 168 6.99 -8.50 22.46
CA ILE A 168 7.24 -7.06 22.33
C ILE A 168 8.65 -6.71 22.81
N THR A 169 9.39 -5.95 22.00
CA THR A 169 10.77 -5.53 22.31
C THR A 169 10.88 -4.02 22.22
N VAL A 170 11.24 -3.39 23.33
CA VAL A 170 11.50 -1.95 23.40
C VAL A 170 12.98 -1.71 23.15
N HIS A 171 13.29 -1.08 22.03
CA HIS A 171 14.63 -0.68 21.63
C HIS A 171 14.98 0.68 22.23
N THR A 172 16.27 0.93 22.40
CA THR A 172 16.78 2.24 22.82
C THR A 172 17.60 2.83 21.68
N ALA A 173 17.23 4.02 21.21
CA ALA A 173 18.01 4.73 20.20
C ALA A 173 19.39 5.07 20.80
N PRO A 174 20.49 4.93 20.03
CA PRO A 174 21.82 5.28 20.54
C PRO A 174 21.83 6.75 20.97
N ASN A 175 22.24 7.00 22.22
CA ASN A 175 22.38 8.35 22.76
C ASN A 175 23.27 9.17 21.81
N LYS A 176 22.72 10.28 21.28
CA LYS A 176 23.55 11.32 20.67
C LYS A 176 24.42 11.92 21.79
N LYS A 177 25.65 11.45 21.91
CA LYS A 177 26.71 12.25 22.53
C LYS A 177 27.04 13.42 21.63
#